data_AF-A0A8T7BS95-F1
#
_entry.id   AF-A0A8T7BS95-F1
#
_cell.length_a   1.000
_cell.length_b   1.000
_cell.length_c   1.000
_cell.angle_alpha   90.00
_cell.angle_beta   90.00
_cell.angle_gamma   90.00
#
_symmetry.space_group_name_H-M   'P 1'
#
loop_
_entity.id
_entity.type
_entity.pdbx_description
1 polymer ?
#
loop_
_entity_poly.entity_id
_entity_poly.type
_entity_poly.pdbx_seq_one_letter_code
_entity_poly.pdbx_strand_id
1 'polypeptide(L)' 'MKLARLAAESGMYPLFEGEYGDITGVTKIRQRVNVAEYLKLQRRFAHVFKPANANQLEQLQAIADRNIKRFDLLPTEA' A
#
# COMPACT_ATOMS: atom_id res chain seq x y z
N MET A 1 -12.01 -10.94 6.92
CA MET A 1 -11.67 -9.85 5.96
C MET A 1 -10.15 -9.60 5.91
N LYS A 2 -9.35 -10.50 5.31
CA LYS A 2 -7.87 -10.39 5.31
C LYS A 2 -7.33 -9.49 4.19
N LEU A 3 -7.94 -9.53 3.00
CA LEU A 3 -7.42 -8.83 1.81
C LEU A 3 -7.51 -7.30 1.91
N ALA A 4 -8.62 -6.76 2.44
CA ALA A 4 -8.78 -5.32 2.64
C ALA A 4 -7.76 -4.76 3.64
N ARG A 5 -7.45 -5.53 4.69
CA ARG A 5 -6.40 -5.16 5.65
C ARG A 5 -5.03 -5.10 4.98
N LEU A 6 -4.66 -6.11 4.17
CA LEU A 6 -3.40 -6.11 3.41
C LEU A 6 -3.31 -4.96 2.41
N ALA A 7 -4.43 -4.50 1.84
CA ALA A 7 -4.45 -3.35 0.94
C ALA A 7 -3.99 -2.07 1.65
N ALA A 8 -4.44 -1.85 2.88
CA ALA A 8 -4.02 -0.72 3.71
C ALA A 8 -2.59 -0.91 4.25
N GLU A 9 -2.28 -2.10 4.80
CA GLU A 9 -0.97 -2.42 5.40
C GLU A 9 0.20 -2.40 4.40
N SER A 10 -0.08 -2.65 3.11
CA SER A 10 0.92 -2.53 2.05
C SER A 10 1.19 -1.09 1.60
N GLY A 11 0.36 -0.12 2.01
CA GLY A 11 0.45 1.27 1.52
C GLY A 11 -0.17 1.50 0.13
N MET A 12 -0.74 0.47 -0.50
CA MET A 12 -1.39 0.62 -1.81
C MET A 12 -2.70 1.40 -1.73
N TYR A 13 -3.43 1.26 -0.62
CA TYR A 13 -4.68 1.98 -0.38
C TYR A 13 -4.55 2.82 0.90
N PRO A 14 -4.08 4.08 0.80
CA PRO A 14 -4.09 5.03 1.89
C PRO A 14 -5.52 5.24 2.40
N LEU A 15 -5.69 5.18 3.72
CA LEU A 15 -6.95 5.50 4.38
C LEU A 15 -6.80 6.86 5.05
N PHE A 16 -7.45 7.87 4.50
CA PHE A 16 -7.40 9.24 4.97
C PHE A 16 -8.77 9.91 4.81
N GLU A 17 -8.99 10.94 5.61
CA GLU A 17 -10.14 11.84 5.56
C GLU A 17 -9.69 13.14 4.90
N GLY A 18 -10.55 13.72 4.08
CA GLY A 18 -10.26 14.99 3.42
C GLY A 18 -11.49 15.87 3.36
N GLU A 19 -11.31 17.15 3.67
CA GLU A 19 -12.35 18.17 3.68
C GLU A 19 -11.83 19.41 2.97
N TYR A 20 -12.62 19.99 2.07
CA TYR A 20 -12.29 21.21 1.32
C TYR A 20 -10.93 21.21 0.58
N GLY A 21 -10.41 20.03 0.26
CA GLY A 21 -9.12 19.88 -0.43
C GLY A 21 -7.94 19.60 0.50
N ASP A 22 -8.14 19.67 1.81
CA ASP A 22 -7.15 19.39 2.83
C ASP A 22 -7.32 17.97 3.39
N ILE A 23 -6.22 17.34 3.81
CA ILE A 23 -6.25 16.06 4.52
C ILE A 23 -6.46 16.36 6.01
N THR A 24 -7.58 15.90 6.57
CA THR A 24 -7.98 16.17 7.96
C THR A 24 -7.68 15.00 8.90
N GLY A 25 -7.52 13.78 8.37
CA GLY A 25 -7.26 12.60 9.18
C GLY A 25 -6.53 11.53 8.37
N VAL A 26 -5.69 10.74 9.03
CA VAL A 26 -4.96 9.62 8.40
C VAL A 26 -4.98 8.42 9.34
N THR A 27 -5.38 7.26 8.82
CA THR A 27 -5.25 5.99 9.54
C THR A 27 -3.85 5.44 9.33
N LYS A 28 -3.06 5.39 10.41
CA LYS A 28 -1.69 4.86 10.38
C LYS A 28 -1.66 3.35 10.15
N ILE A 29 -0.69 2.90 9.36
CA ILE A 29 -0.39 1.49 9.13
C ILE A 29 0.19 0.91 10.42
N ARG A 30 -0.52 -0.06 11.01
CA ARG A 30 -0.07 -0.73 12.25
C ARG A 30 1.05 -1.73 11.99
N GLN A 31 0.96 -2.46 10.88
CA GLN A 31 1.95 -3.45 10.47
C GLN A 31 2.22 -3.27 8.98
N ARG A 32 3.39 -2.74 8.63
CA ARG A 32 3.78 -2.58 7.23
C ARG A 32 4.08 -3.95 6.63
N VAL A 33 3.53 -4.21 5.45
CA VAL A 33 3.85 -5.40 4.64
C VAL A 33 4.33 -4.99 3.26
N ASN A 34 5.05 -5.88 2.58
CA ASN A 34 5.44 -5.67 1.19
C ASN A 34 4.21 -5.77 0.28
N VAL A 35 4.18 -5.02 -0.83
CA VAL A 35 3.05 -5.05 -1.77
C VAL A 35 2.78 -6.46 -2.32
N ALA A 36 3.82 -7.29 -2.43
CA ALA A 36 3.72 -8.69 -2.85
C ALA A 36 2.74 -9.49 -1.97
N GLU A 37 2.69 -9.24 -0.66
CA GLU A 37 1.82 -9.94 0.29
C GLU A 37 0.33 -9.66 0.01
N TYR A 38 0.02 -8.46 -0.45
CA TYR A 38 -1.32 -8.06 -0.87
C TYR A 38 -1.68 -8.63 -2.26
N LEU A 39 -0.75 -8.60 -3.22
CA LEU A 39 -1.02 -8.98 -4.60
C LEU A 39 -1.08 -10.50 -4.83
N LYS A 40 -0.28 -11.29 -4.10
CA LYS A 40 -0.18 -12.75 -4.32
C LYS A 40 -1.49 -13.51 -4.10
N LEU A 41 -2.41 -12.95 -3.33
CA LEU A 41 -3.73 -13.53 -3.05
C LEU A 41 -4.75 -13.29 -4.17
N GLN A 42 -4.40 -12.49 -5.18
CA GLN A 42 -5.33 -12.01 -6.22
C GLN A 42 -4.93 -12.54 -7.60
N ARG A 43 -5.77 -13.40 -8.20
CA ARG A 43 -5.49 -14.01 -9.52
C ARG A 43 -5.22 -12.98 -10.63
N ARG A 44 -5.85 -11.81 -10.58
CA ARG A 44 -5.65 -10.73 -11.57
C ARG A 44 -4.21 -10.21 -11.64
N PHE A 45 -3.42 -10.39 -10.58
CA PHE A 45 -2.02 -9.95 -10.52
C PHE A 45 -1.01 -11.09 -10.70
N ALA A 46 -1.46 -12.31 -11.02
CA ALA A 46 -0.56 -13.46 -11.16
C ALA A 46 0.56 -13.25 -12.20
N HIS A 47 0.31 -12.44 -13.24
CA HIS A 47 1.31 -12.13 -14.27
C HIS A 47 2.47 -11.27 -13.74
N VAL A 48 2.25 -10.43 -12.73
CA VAL A 48 3.27 -9.56 -12.13
C VAL A 48 4.39 -10.37 -11.48
N PHE A 49 4.08 -11.55 -10.96
CA PHE A 49 5.03 -12.44 -10.28
C PHE A 49 5.88 -13.30 -11.22
N LYS A 50 5.68 -13.18 -12.54
CA LYS A 50 6.54 -13.88 -13.51
C LYS A 50 7.92 -13.21 -13.53
N PRO A 51 9.04 -13.96 -13.65
CA PRO A 51 10.39 -13.38 -13.68
C PRO A 51 10.58 -12.28 -14.73
N ALA A 52 9.92 -12.42 -15.89
CA ALA A 52 9.95 -11.42 -16.96
C ALA A 52 9.33 -10.06 -16.58
N ASN A 53 8.56 -9.99 -15.50
CA ASN A 53 7.84 -8.81 -15.03
C ASN A 53 8.33 -8.32 -13.65
N ALA A 54 9.52 -8.73 -13.21
CA ALA A 54 10.06 -8.34 -11.90
C ALA A 54 10.06 -6.80 -11.69
N ASN A 55 10.35 -6.04 -12.75
CA ASN A 55 10.28 -4.58 -12.76
C ASN A 55 8.87 -4.03 -12.42
N GLN A 56 7.79 -4.73 -12.76
CA GLN A 56 6.43 -4.30 -12.43
C GLN A 56 6.17 -4.40 -10.94
N LEU A 57 6.66 -5.45 -10.28
CA LEU A 57 6.53 -5.60 -8.83
C LEU A 57 7.29 -4.50 -8.09
N GLU A 58 8.48 -4.15 -8.55
CA GLU A 58 9.27 -3.04 -8.02
C GLU A 58 8.55 -1.70 -8.18
N GLN A 59 7.98 -1.43 -9.37
CA GLN A 59 7.19 -0.22 -9.61
C GLN A 59 5.96 -0.13 -8.69
N LEU A 60 5.27 -1.26 -8.45
CA LEU A 60 4.14 -1.31 -7.52
C LEU A 60 4.58 -1.04 -6.08
N GLN A 61 5.74 -1.56 -5.67
CA GLN A 61 6.30 -1.25 -4.36
C GLN A 61 6.66 0.24 -4.25
N ALA A 62 7.22 0.84 -5.30
CA ALA A 62 7.53 2.27 -5.32
C ALA A 62 6.27 3.16 -5.25
N ILE A 63 5.14 2.72 -5.81
CA ILE A 63 3.84 3.40 -5.66
C ILE A 63 3.38 3.34 -4.20
N ALA A 64 3.42 2.17 -3.58
CA ALA A 64 3.10 2.00 -2.16
C ALA A 64 3.99 2.90 -1.27
N ASP A 65 5.30 2.93 -1.51
CA ASP A 65 6.23 3.74 -0.73
C ASP A 65 5.99 5.25 -0.92
N ARG A 66 5.66 5.68 -2.15
CA ARG A 66 5.27 7.06 -2.43
C ARG A 66 4.00 7.45 -1.70
N ASN A 67 3.00 6.57 -1.68
CA ASN A 67 1.76 6.78 -0.94
C ASN A 67 2.03 6.90 0.57
N ILE A 68 2.82 5.97 1.13
CA ILE A 68 3.22 6.01 2.53
C ILE A 68 3.87 7.35 2.88
N LYS A 69 4.78 7.85 2.04
CA LYS A 69 5.44 9.14 2.25
C LYS A 69 4.47 10.32 2.09
N ARG A 70 3.63 10.31 1.05
CA ARG A 70 2.72 11.43 0.71
C ARG A 70 1.66 11.65 1.78
N PHE A 71 1.09 10.57 2.31
CA PHE A 71 0.01 10.63 3.29
C PHE A 71 0.50 10.44 4.72
N ASP A 72 1.82 10.38 4.94
CA ASP A 72 2.42 10.11 6.24
C ASP A 72 1.76 8.90 6.94
N LEU A 73 1.82 7.73 6.31
CA LEU A 73 1.04 6.56 6.78
C LEU A 73 1.71 5.78 7.92
N LEU A 74 2.94 6.12 8.31
CA LEU A 74 3.64 5.41 9.39
C LEU A 74 3.41 6.10 10.73
N PRO A 75 3.36 5.33 11.84
CA PRO A 75 3.34 5.91 13.16
C PRO A 75 4.62 6.72 13.37
N THR A 76 4.49 7.93 13.92
CA THR A 76 5.63 8.67 14.46
C THR A 76 6.18 7.85 15.62
N GLU A 77 7.49 7.56 15.62
CA GLU A 77 8.13 6.96 16.80
C GLU A 77 7.87 7.87 18.00
N ALA A 78 7.39 7.27 19.09
CA ALA A 78 7.13 7.95 20.36
C ALA A 78 8.41 8.01 21.20
#